data_AF-A0A5K0YYQ6-F1
#
_entry.id   AF-A0A5K0YYQ6-F1
#
_cell.length_a   1.000
_cell.length_b   1.000
_cell.length_c   1.000
_cell.angle_alpha   90.00
_cell.angle_beta   90.00
_cell.angle_gamma   90.00
#
_symmetry.space_group_name_H-M   'P 1'
#
loop_
_entity.id
_entity.type
_entity.pdbx_description
1 polymer ?
#
loop_
_entity_poly.entity_id
_entity_poly.type
_entity_poly.pdbx_seq_one_letter_code
_entity_poly.pdbx_strand_id
1 'polypeptide(L)'
;CLLKEWITGTLAEEILGIIIGQQTAMEVWTTLTLHFANKSKEREMFLMQKLQMHKKGNSSIDEYIRSFKRIFDELAAIGKPITNETK
;
A
#
# COMPACT_ATOMS: atom_id res chain seq x y z
N CYS A 1 30.03 2.30 0.77
CA CYS A 1 29.98 3.25 1.90
C CYS A 1 29.14 2.64 3.00
N LEU A 2 29.62 2.68 4.26
CA LEU A 2 29.05 1.94 5.40
C LEU A 2 27.53 2.09 5.57
N LEU A 3 27.00 3.29 5.29
CA LEU A 3 25.55 3.55 5.36
C LEU A 3 24.73 2.70 4.39
N LYS A 4 25.24 2.45 3.17
CA LYS A 4 24.57 1.60 2.18
C LYS A 4 24.51 0.16 2.68
N GLU A 5 25.64 -0.37 3.14
CA GLU A 5 25.74 -1.74 3.65
C GLU A 5 24.85 -1.95 4.88
N TRP A 6 24.78 -0.95 5.76
CA TRP A 6 23.88 -0.98 6.90
C TRP A 6 22.40 -1.01 6.48
N ILE A 7 21.99 -0.12 5.56
CA ILE A 7 20.61 -0.12 5.04
C ILE A 7 20.30 -1.46 4.40
N THR A 8 21.17 -1.96 3.50
CA THR A 8 21.00 -3.26 2.83
C THR A 8 20.87 -4.41 3.83
N GLY A 9 21.65 -4.41 4.92
CA GLY A 9 21.60 -5.44 5.96
C GLY A 9 20.30 -5.47 6.77
N THR A 10 19.49 -4.40 6.75
CA THR A 10 18.18 -4.35 7.41
C THR A 10 17.01 -4.80 6.53
N LEU A 11 17.25 -5.05 5.23
CA LEU A 11 16.20 -5.39 4.27
C LEU A 11 15.96 -6.90 4.22
N ALA A 12 14.69 -7.28 4.05
CA ALA A 12 14.33 -8.65 3.72
C ALA A 12 14.83 -9.04 2.31
N GLU A 13 15.10 -10.33 2.09
CA GLU A 13 15.65 -10.85 0.83
C GLU A 13 14.81 -10.46 -0.40
N GLU A 14 13.49 -10.45 -0.25
CA GLU A 14 12.52 -10.01 -1.26
C GLU A 14 12.65 -8.54 -1.68
N ILE A 15 13.21 -7.68 -0.82
CA ILE A 15 13.41 -6.26 -1.08
C ILE A 15 14.81 -5.99 -1.67
N LEU A 16 15.77 -6.88 -1.47
CA LEU A 16 17.13 -6.73 -1.99
C LEU A 16 17.14 -6.65 -3.52
N GLY A 17 16.26 -7.39 -4.18
CA GLY A 17 16.08 -7.35 -5.64
C GLY A 17 15.75 -5.97 -6.20
N ILE A 18 15.08 -5.13 -5.39
CA ILE A 18 14.64 -3.79 -5.79
C ILE A 18 15.80 -2.79 -5.82
N ILE A 19 16.85 -3.03 -5.03
CA ILE A 19 17.99 -2.10 -4.86
C ILE A 19 19.25 -2.56 -5.60
N ILE A 20 19.15 -3.59 -6.44
CA ILE A 20 20.26 -4.07 -7.28
C ILE A 20 20.71 -2.92 -8.21
N GLY A 21 22.01 -2.73 -8.33
CA GLY A 21 22.62 -1.71 -9.20
C GLY A 21 22.76 -0.32 -8.59
N GLN A 22 22.10 -0.04 -7.46
CA GLN A 22 22.27 1.23 -6.75
C GLN A 22 23.66 1.29 -6.09
N GLN A 23 24.37 2.40 -6.28
CA GLN A 23 25.75 2.60 -5.82
C GLN A 23 25.83 3.40 -4.53
N THR A 24 24.90 4.33 -4.32
CA THR A 24 24.89 5.21 -3.15
C THR A 24 23.77 4.87 -2.17
N ALA A 25 23.95 5.21 -0.88
CA ALA A 25 22.89 5.07 0.12
C ALA A 25 21.66 5.92 -0.23
N MET A 26 21.86 7.08 -0.85
CA MET A 26 20.80 7.96 -1.32
C MET A 26 19.96 7.30 -2.43
N GLU A 27 20.60 6.65 -3.39
CA GLU A 27 19.93 5.89 -4.46
C GLU A 27 19.12 4.71 -3.90
N VAL A 28 19.70 3.94 -2.98
CA VAL A 28 18.99 2.85 -2.27
C VAL A 28 17.75 3.39 -1.57
N TRP A 29 17.90 4.45 -0.77
CA TRP A 29 16.80 5.06 -0.02
C TRP A 29 15.71 5.63 -0.93
N THR A 30 16.10 6.30 -2.01
CA THR A 30 15.17 6.89 -2.99
C THR A 30 14.38 5.80 -3.70
N THR A 31 15.06 4.72 -4.11
CA THR A 31 14.42 3.58 -4.79
C THR A 31 13.41 2.88 -3.89
N LEU A 32 13.77 2.62 -2.63
CA LEU A 32 12.85 2.06 -1.64
C LEU A 32 11.64 2.97 -1.43
N THR A 33 11.88 4.26 -1.22
CA THR A 33 10.81 5.24 -1.00
C THR A 33 9.84 5.27 -2.18
N LEU A 34 10.35 5.32 -3.41
CA LEU A 34 9.54 5.31 -4.62
C LEU A 34 8.77 4.00 -4.78
N HIS A 35 9.41 2.85 -4.54
CA HIS A 35 8.78 1.55 -4.66
C HIS A 35 7.60 1.39 -3.68
N PHE A 36 7.81 1.72 -2.40
CA PHE A 36 6.75 1.63 -1.39
C PHE A 36 5.67 2.70 -1.59
N ALA A 37 6.02 3.90 -2.06
CA ALA A 37 5.04 4.90 -2.44
C ALA A 37 4.16 4.44 -3.61
N ASN A 38 4.75 3.82 -4.65
CA ASN A 38 4.01 3.28 -5.78
C ASN A 38 3.09 2.12 -5.36
N LYS A 39 3.60 1.17 -4.57
CA LYS A 39 2.76 0.11 -3.97
C LYS A 39 1.60 0.68 -3.15
N SER A 40 1.84 1.76 -2.39
CA SER A 40 0.80 2.42 -1.61
C SER A 40 -0.28 3.02 -2.52
N LYS A 41 0.10 3.66 -3.64
CA LYS A 41 -0.83 4.25 -4.61
C LYS A 41 -1.61 3.19 -5.38
N GLU A 42 -0.96 2.12 -5.83
CA GLU A 42 -1.63 0.99 -6.47
C GLU A 42 -2.64 0.34 -5.53
N ARG A 43 -2.26 0.15 -4.27
CA ARG A 43 -3.15 -0.38 -3.23
C ARG A 43 -4.33 0.55 -2.96
N GLU A 44 -4.11 1.87 -2.90
CA GLU A 44 -5.17 2.87 -2.80
C GLU A 44 -6.15 2.75 -3.97
N MET A 45 -5.66 2.76 -5.20
CA MET A 45 -6.48 2.66 -6.41
C MET A 45 -7.28 1.35 -6.43
N PHE A 46 -6.64 0.23 -6.10
CA PHE A 46 -7.31 -1.07 -6.02
C PHE A 46 -8.45 -1.06 -5.00
N LEU A 47 -8.23 -0.50 -3.80
CA LEU A 47 -9.26 -0.41 -2.76
C LEU A 47 -10.42 0.50 -3.16
N MET A 48 -10.13 1.63 -3.81
CA MET A 48 -11.16 2.53 -4.35
C MET A 48 -12.01 1.86 -5.43
N GLN A 49 -11.38 1.15 -6.37
CA GLN A 49 -12.09 0.37 -7.38
C GLN A 49 -12.94 -0.74 -6.75
N LYS A 50 -12.36 -1.47 -5.79
CA LYS A 50 -13.08 -2.53 -5.06
C LYS A 50 -14.30 -1.97 -4.35
N LEU A 51 -14.20 -0.77 -3.78
CA LEU A 51 -15.33 -0.07 -3.18
C LEU A 51 -16.40 0.32 -4.20
N GLN A 52 -16.01 0.95 -5.31
CA GLN A 52 -16.95 1.37 -6.37
C GLN A 52 -17.69 0.19 -7.01
N MET A 53 -17.00 -0.95 -7.14
CA MET A 53 -17.58 -2.18 -7.69
C MET A 53 -18.29 -3.03 -6.64
N HIS A 54 -18.23 -2.66 -5.35
CA HIS A 54 -18.82 -3.44 -4.26
C HIS A 54 -20.34 -3.39 -4.33
N LYS A 55 -20.96 -4.54 -4.59
CA LYS A 55 -22.41 -4.71 -4.65
C LYS A 55 -22.83 -5.83 -3.71
N LYS A 56 -23.99 -5.68 -3.07
CA LYS A 56 -24.57 -6.72 -2.20
C LYS A 56 -24.76 -8.05 -2.93
N GLY A 57 -25.28 -8.03 -4.16
CA GLY A 57 -25.60 -9.25 -4.89
C GLY A 57 -26.44 -10.22 -4.05
N ASN A 58 -26.03 -11.48 -3.99
CA ASN A 58 -26.69 -12.54 -3.20
C ASN A 58 -26.21 -12.62 -1.73
N SER A 59 -25.29 -11.75 -1.28
CA SER A 59 -24.82 -11.78 0.10
C SER A 59 -25.90 -11.30 1.09
N SER A 60 -25.80 -11.80 2.32
CA SER A 60 -26.60 -11.28 3.44
C SER A 60 -26.22 -9.83 3.72
N ILE A 61 -27.14 -9.09 4.35
CA ILE A 61 -26.89 -7.68 4.70
C ILE A 61 -25.69 -7.56 5.63
N ASP A 62 -25.55 -8.47 6.61
CA ASP A 62 -24.42 -8.49 7.54
C ASP A 62 -23.07 -8.74 6.87
N GLU A 63 -23.01 -9.67 5.91
CA GLU A 63 -21.77 -9.92 5.14
C GLU A 63 -21.41 -8.75 4.25
N TYR A 64 -22.40 -8.13 3.60
CA TYR A 64 -22.20 -6.94 2.79
C TYR A 64 -21.63 -5.80 3.63
N ILE A 65 -22.27 -5.46 4.76
CA ILE A 65 -21.84 -4.37 5.64
C ILE A 65 -20.44 -4.65 6.21
N ARG A 66 -20.16 -5.89 6.67
CA ARG A 66 -18.82 -6.26 7.16
C ARG A 66 -17.75 -6.11 6.08
N SER A 67 -18.02 -6.60 4.86
CA SER A 67 -17.08 -6.46 3.76
C SER A 67 -16.87 -5.01 3.34
N PHE A 68 -17.93 -4.21 3.35
CA PHE A 68 -17.87 -2.78 3.03
C PHE A 68 -17.02 -2.03 4.07
N LYS A 69 -17.30 -2.25 5.36
CA LYS A 69 -16.52 -1.67 6.47
C LYS A 69 -15.04 -2.06 6.41
N ARG A 70 -14.73 -3.32 6.09
CA ARG A 70 -13.35 -3.76 5.91
C ARG A 70 -12.60 -2.95 4.84
N ILE A 71 -13.25 -2.61 3.71
CA ILE A 71 -12.61 -1.80 2.67
C ILE A 71 -12.31 -0.38 3.18
N PHE A 72 -13.22 0.21 3.97
CA PHE A 72 -12.99 1.49 4.63
C PHE A 72 -11.83 1.44 5.63
N ASP A 73 -11.78 0.41 6.47
CA ASP A 73 -10.72 0.22 7.46
C ASP A 73 -9.35 0.04 6.77
N GLU A 74 -9.30 -0.72 5.67
CA GLU A 74 -8.09 -0.90 4.86
C GLU A 74 -7.61 0.42 4.21
N LEU A 75 -8.54 1.28 3.76
CA LEU A 75 -8.25 2.62 3.24
C LEU A 75 -7.73 3.57 4.33
N ALA A 76 -8.33 3.54 5.52
CA ALA A 76 -7.85 4.29 6.67
C ALA A 76 -6.44 3.85 7.09
N ALA A 77 -6.15 2.54 7.08
CA ALA A 77 -4.85 1.99 7.46
C ALA A 77 -3.69 2.43 6.54
N ILE A 78 -3.98 2.77 5.27
CA ILE A 78 -2.98 3.33 4.33
C ILE A 78 -2.94 4.87 4.35
N GLY A 79 -3.56 5.51 5.34
CA GLY A 79 -3.60 6.97 5.47
C GLY A 79 -4.54 7.67 4.49
N LYS A 80 -5.50 6.94 3.91
CA LYS A 80 -6.50 7.44 2.97
C LYS A 80 -7.92 7.20 3.49
N PRO A 81 -8.28 7.70 4.69
CA PRO A 81 -9.62 7.54 5.20
C PRO A 81 -10.62 8.21 4.24
N ILE A 82 -11.68 7.49 3.87
CA ILE A 82 -12.79 8.12 3.17
C ILE A 82 -13.56 8.93 4.21
N THR A 83 -13.45 10.24 4.13
CA THR A 83 -14.30 11.17 4.86
C THR A 83 -15.71 11.14 4.27
N ASN A 84 -16.72 11.11 5.14
CA ASN A 84 -18.14 11.20 4.76
C ASN A 84 -18.52 12.62 4.32
N GLU A 85 -17.67 13.30 3.56
CA GLU A 85 -18.01 14.58 2.93
C GLU A 85 -18.73 14.31 1.62
N THR A 86 -19.97 13.84 1.77
CA THR A 86 -21.02 14.02 0.78
C THR A 86 -21.16 15.51 0.47
N LYS A 87 -20.91 15.87 -0.78
CA LYS A 87 -21.61 16.99 -1.42
C LYS A 87 -22.18 16.54 -2.74
#